data_AF-A0A2V2CDY3-F1
#
_entry.id   AF-A0A2V2CDY3-F1
#
_cell.length_a   1.000
_cell.length_b   1.000
_cell.length_c   1.000
_cell.angle_alpha   90.00
_cell.angle_beta   90.00
_cell.angle_gamma   90.00
#
_symmetry.space_group_name_H-M   'P 1'
#
loop_
_entity.id
_entity.type
_entity.pdbx_description
1 polymer ?
#
loop_
_entity_poly.entity_id
_entity_poly.type
_entity_poly.pdbx_seq_one_letter_code
_entity_poly.pdbx_strand_id
1 'polypeptide(L)' 'MKKRIISLFCALLLLTPGFLLRTRSGRIQYYDYAAGLWHETGASMDGLSAVDRALLARGLPLEDAAALTRALEDFCT' A
#
# COMPACT_ATOMS: atom_id res chain seq x y z
N MET A 1 2.40 -29.19 18.59
CA MET A 1 1.31 -28.42 17.93
C MET A 1 1.53 -26.91 18.00
N LYS A 2 1.83 -26.31 19.18
CA LYS A 2 2.12 -24.86 19.33
C LYS A 2 3.17 -24.31 18.33
N LYS A 3 4.29 -25.00 18.12
CA LYS A 3 5.37 -24.57 17.20
C LYS A 3 4.93 -24.52 15.72
N ARG A 4 4.03 -25.43 15.31
CA ARG A 4 3.48 -25.44 13.94
C ARG A 4 2.49 -24.30 13.73
N ILE A 5 1.69 -23.98 14.75
CA ILE A 5 0.73 -22.86 14.73
C ILE A 5 1.46 -21.50 14.67
N ILE A 6 2.51 -21.31 15.48
CA ILE A 6 3.32 -20.08 15.44
C ILE A 6 4.03 -19.93 14.09
N SER A 7 4.59 -21.02 13.55
CA SER A 7 5.24 -21.01 12.24
C SER A 7 4.29 -20.69 11.09
N LEU A 8 3.06 -21.22 11.12
CA LEU A 8 2.01 -20.90 10.15
C LEU A 8 1.55 -19.44 10.27
N PHE A 9 1.43 -18.92 11.50
CA PHE A 9 1.04 -17.53 11.73
C PHE A 9 2.11 -16.53 11.27
N CYS A 10 3.39 -16.79 11.55
CA CYS A 10 4.49 -15.98 10.99
C CYS A 10 4.56 -16.08 9.47
N ALA A 11 4.37 -17.26 8.88
CA ALA A 11 4.34 -17.41 7.42
C ALA A 11 3.16 -16.65 6.79
N LEU A 12 2.01 -16.58 7.47
CA LEU A 12 0.85 -15.83 7.00
C LEU A 12 1.06 -14.30 7.10
N LEU A 13 1.73 -13.83 8.16
CA LEU A 13 2.11 -12.41 8.31
C LEU A 13 3.16 -11.96 7.28
N LEU A 14 4.00 -12.87 6.77
CA LEU A 14 4.93 -12.56 5.67
C LEU A 14 4.23 -12.47 4.31
N LEU A 15 2.99 -12.95 4.20
CA LEU A 15 2.19 -12.89 2.97
C LEU A 15 1.28 -11.64 2.92
N THR A 16 1.16 -10.91 4.03
CA THR A 16 0.41 -9.66 4.05
C THR A 16 1.30 -8.52 3.56
N PRO A 17 0.84 -7.70 2.60
CA PRO A 17 1.59 -6.53 2.18
C PRO A 17 1.81 -5.57 3.35
N GLY A 18 2.94 -4.87 3.39
CA GLY A 18 3.22 -3.86 4.42
C GLY A 18 2.35 -2.63 4.27
N PHE A 19 2.00 -2.26 3.03
CA PHE A 19 1.19 -1.10 2.73
C PHE A 19 0.14 -1.36 1.63
N LEU A 20 -0.94 -0.58 1.63
CA LEU A 20 -1.90 -0.54 0.53
C LEU A 20 -2.07 0.90 0.06
N LEU A 21 -1.58 1.22 -1.13
CA LEU A 21 -1.71 2.54 -1.73
C LEU A 21 -2.99 2.62 -2.56
N ARG A 22 -3.81 3.66 -2.36
CA ARG A 22 -5.05 3.87 -3.10
C ARG A 22 -5.39 5.35 -3.25
N THR A 23 -6.41 5.62 -4.03
CA THR A 23 -7.07 6.93 -4.02
C THR A 23 -8.35 6.89 -3.18
N ARG A 24 -8.58 7.98 -2.42
CA ARG A 24 -9.82 8.20 -1.67
C ARG A 24 -10.15 9.68 -1.70
N SER A 25 -11.37 10.02 -2.08
CA SER A 25 -11.84 11.41 -2.15
C SER A 25 -10.95 12.33 -3.01
N GLY A 26 -10.38 11.80 -4.10
CA GLY A 26 -9.50 12.56 -5.00
C GLY A 26 -8.06 12.76 -4.51
N ARG A 27 -7.68 12.20 -3.36
CA ARG A 27 -6.32 12.25 -2.81
C ARG A 27 -5.69 10.87 -2.80
N ILE A 28 -4.37 10.80 -2.93
CA ILE A 28 -3.60 9.58 -2.75
C ILE A 28 -3.40 9.34 -1.24
N GLN A 29 -3.67 8.12 -0.79
CA GLN A 29 -3.56 7.69 0.61
C GLN A 29 -2.96 6.28 0.66
N TYR A 30 -2.23 5.95 1.71
CA TYR A 30 -1.80 4.57 1.96
C TYR A 30 -2.31 4.07 3.31
N TYR A 31 -2.59 2.78 3.38
CA TYR A 31 -2.81 2.07 4.64
C TYR A 31 -1.50 1.45 5.07
N ASP A 32 -1.11 1.67 6.31
CA ASP A 32 0.01 0.98 6.96
C ASP A 32 -0.56 -0.23 7.73
N TYR A 33 -0.23 -1.45 7.30
CA TYR A 33 -0.71 -2.66 7.97
C TYR A 33 -0.04 -2.91 9.32
N ALA A 34 1.18 -2.38 9.55
CA ALA A 34 1.87 -2.49 10.82
C ALA A 34 1.27 -1.52 11.86
N ALA A 35 0.92 -0.30 11.45
CA ALA A 35 0.26 0.69 12.32
C ALA A 35 -1.26 0.51 12.40
N GLY A 36 -1.86 -0.13 11.39
CA GLY A 36 -3.30 -0.32 11.27
C GLY A 36 -4.08 0.94 10.89
N LEU A 37 -3.44 1.91 10.21
CA LEU A 37 -3.98 3.26 10.00
C LEU A 37 -3.87 3.73 8.54
N TRP A 38 -4.77 4.64 8.15
CA TRP A 38 -4.69 5.36 6.87
C TRP A 38 -3.90 6.65 7.03
N HIS A 39 -3.02 6.91 6.07
CA HIS A 39 -2.20 8.11 5.98
C HIS A 39 -2.43 8.83 4.65
N GLU A 40 -2.56 10.16 4.69
CA GLU A 40 -2.55 10.98 3.48
C GLU A 40 -1.13 11.27 3.02
N THR A 41 -0.87 11.20 1.73
CA THR A 41 0.46 11.50 1.17
C THR A 41 0.60 12.96 0.76
N GLY A 42 -0.51 13.69 0.65
CA GLY A 42 -0.55 15.04 0.12
C GLY A 42 -0.47 15.11 -1.42
N ALA A 43 -0.16 14.00 -2.10
CA ALA A 43 -0.13 13.95 -3.55
C ALA A 43 -1.55 14.01 -4.16
N SER A 44 -1.70 14.83 -5.20
CA SER A 44 -2.96 14.93 -5.94
C SER A 44 -3.10 13.76 -6.93
N MET A 45 -4.33 13.39 -7.26
CA MET A 45 -4.61 12.50 -8.40
C MET A 45 -4.51 13.26 -9.74
N ASP A 46 -4.39 14.59 -9.70
CA ASP A 46 -4.24 15.41 -10.89
C ASP A 46 -2.90 15.09 -11.57
N GLY A 47 -2.93 14.87 -12.89
CA GLY A 47 -1.74 14.48 -13.66
C GLY A 47 -1.55 12.97 -13.85
N LEU A 48 -2.17 12.11 -13.04
CA LEU A 48 -2.03 10.66 -13.18
C LEU A 48 -2.56 10.14 -14.53
N SER A 49 -1.91 9.13 -15.10
CA SER A 49 -2.45 8.45 -16.27
C SER A 49 -3.76 7.71 -15.93
N ALA A 50 -4.58 7.38 -16.94
CA ALA A 50 -5.78 6.58 -16.71
C ALA A 50 -5.46 5.19 -16.12
N VAL A 51 -4.29 4.64 -16.46
CA VAL A 51 -3.80 3.35 -15.96
C VAL A 51 -3.48 3.44 -14.48
N ASP A 52 -2.77 4.49 -14.06
CA ASP A 52 -2.38 4.68 -12.64
C ASP A 52 -3.59 4.92 -11.76
N ARG A 53 -4.56 5.71 -12.25
CA ARG A 53 -5.84 5.89 -11.55
C ARG A 53 -6.58 4.57 -11.37
N ALA A 54 -6.59 3.71 -12.39
CA ALA A 54 -7.22 2.40 -12.31
C ALA A 54 -6.50 1.47 -11.32
N LEU A 55 -5.16 1.47 -11.31
CA LEU A 55 -4.36 0.72 -10.34
C LEU A 55 -4.65 1.19 -8.90
N LEU A 56 -4.59 2.50 -8.65
CA LEU A 56 -4.87 3.08 -7.34
C LEU A 56 -6.33 2.92 -6.90
N ALA A 57 -7.28 2.87 -7.83
CA ALA A 57 -8.68 2.59 -7.52
C ALA A 57 -8.89 1.14 -7.04
N ARG A 58 -8.14 0.19 -7.62
CA ARG A 58 -8.14 -1.23 -7.18
C ARG A 58 -7.38 -1.43 -5.87
N GLY A 59 -6.41 -0.57 -5.59
CA GLY A 59 -5.50 -0.68 -4.46
C GLY A 59 -4.24 -1.42 -4.88
N LEU A 60 -3.09 -0.77 -4.69
CA LEU A 60 -1.77 -1.28 -4.99
C LEU A 60 -1.13 -1.79 -3.69
N PRO A 61 -1.00 -3.12 -3.50
CA PRO A 61 -0.27 -3.66 -2.36
C PRO A 61 1.22 -3.43 -2.53
N LEU A 62 1.89 -3.03 -1.46
CA LEU A 62 3.32 -2.74 -1.43
C LEU A 62 3.93 -3.48 -0.24
N GLU A 63 5.05 -4.15 -0.47
CA GLU A 63 5.68 -5.02 0.51
C GLU A 63 6.37 -4.25 1.63
N ASP A 64 7.02 -3.13 1.29
CA ASP A 64 7.80 -2.35 2.23
C ASP A 64 7.74 -0.83 1.95
N ALA A 65 8.37 -0.06 2.83
CA ALA A 65 8.40 1.39 2.75
C ALA A 65 9.18 1.90 1.51
N ALA A 66 10.18 1.15 1.03
CA ALA A 66 10.93 1.53 -0.16
C ALA A 66 10.07 1.38 -1.42
N ALA A 67 9.27 0.33 -1.53
CA ALA A 67 8.27 0.15 -2.58
C ALA A 67 7.22 1.28 -2.54
N LEU A 68 6.77 1.68 -1.34
CA LEU A 68 5.89 2.84 -1.19
C LEU A 68 6.50 4.14 -1.67
N THR A 69 7.73 4.46 -1.24
CA THR A 69 8.42 5.67 -1.69
C THR A 69 8.58 5.70 -3.21
N ARG A 70 9.05 4.60 -3.82
CA ARG A 70 9.20 4.52 -5.28
C ARG A 70 7.87 4.72 -6.01
N ALA A 71 6.80 4.08 -5.54
CA ALA A 71 5.48 4.25 -6.15
C ALA A 71 5.01 5.72 -6.06
N LEU A 72 5.24 6.38 -4.93
CA LEU A 72 4.87 7.79 -4.77
C LEU A 72 5.70 8.71 -5.66
N GLU A 73 7.00 8.44 -5.83
CA GLU A 73 7.87 9.20 -6.73
C GLU A 73 7.45 9.07 -8.20
N ASP A 74 7.10 7.85 -8.64
CA ASP A 74 6.61 7.57 -9.99
C ASP A 74 5.31 8.33 -10.30
N PHE A 75 4.40 8.40 -9.33
CA PHE A 75 3.14 9.15 -9.45
C PHE A 75 3.30 10.68 -9.35
N CYS A 76 4.43 11.19 -8.84
CA CYS A 76 4.68 12.63 -8.69
C CYS A 76 5.45 13.26 -9.86
N THR A 77 5.88 12.48 -10.86
CA THR A 77 6.64 12.94 -12.03
C THR A 77 5.72 13.13 -13.23
#